data_AF-A0A4Q7FJZ3-F1
#
_entry.id   AF-A0A4Q7FJZ3-F1
#
_cell.length_a   1.000
_cell.length_b   1.000
_cell.length_c   1.000
_cell.angle_alpha   90.00
_cell.angle_beta   90.00
_cell.angle_gamma   90.00
#
_symmetry.space_group_name_H-M   'P 1'
#
loop_
_entity.id
_entity.type
_entity.pdbx_description
1 polymer ?
#
loop_
_entity_poly.entity_id
_entity_poly.type
_entity_poly.pdbx_seq_one_letter_code
_entity_poly.pdbx_strand_id
1 'polypeptide(L)' 'PDELVWSHAKRTGNARRPLRAGEKLEDRVRTQLADIGNRPALVRSFFKHPDVAYIADL' A
#
# COMPACT_ATOMS: atom_id res chain seq x y z
N PRO A 1 1.88 12.07 -1.48
CA PRO A 1 0.87 11.05 -1.04
C PRO A 1 1.42 9.61 -1.05
N ASP A 2 2.37 9.33 -1.95
CA ASP A 2 3.37 8.27 -1.90
C ASP A 2 3.99 8.02 -0.51
N GLU A 3 4.33 9.07 0.25
CA GLU A 3 4.92 8.90 1.59
C GLU A 3 3.98 8.24 2.61
N LEU A 4 2.67 8.45 2.51
CA LEU A 4 1.68 7.83 3.39
C LEU A 4 1.48 6.35 3.07
N VAL A 5 1.47 6.01 1.78
CA VAL A 5 1.48 4.62 1.30
C VAL A 5 2.74 3.92 1.81
N TRP A 6 3.92 4.56 1.71
CA TRP A 6 5.18 4.01 2.19
C TRP A 6 5.22 3.84 3.70
N SER A 7 4.66 4.79 4.46
CA SER A 7 4.54 4.70 5.92
C SER A 7 3.57 3.62 6.38
N HIS A 8 2.52 3.35 5.59
CA HIS A 8 1.61 2.23 5.83
C HIS A 8 2.29 0.90 5.50
N ALA A 9 2.91 0.79 4.32
CA ALA A 9 3.58 -0.41 3.86
C ALA A 9 4.71 -0.85 4.82
N LYS A 10 5.50 0.09 5.35
CA LYS A 10 6.54 -0.18 6.36
C LYS A 10 6.01 -0.59 7.73
N ARG A 11 4.76 -0.26 8.08
CA ARG A 11 4.15 -0.60 9.37
C ARG A 11 3.25 -1.84 9.33
N THR A 12 2.89 -2.30 8.13
CA THR A 12 1.97 -3.42 7.90
C THR A 12 2.65 -4.56 7.14
N GLY A 13 2.14 -5.78 7.32
CA GLY A 13 2.45 -6.94 6.47
C GLY A 13 3.89 -7.46 6.51
N ASN A 14 4.79 -6.84 5.74
CA ASN A 14 6.12 -7.37 5.44
C ASN A 14 7.20 -6.95 6.45
N ALA A 15 7.07 -5.81 7.12
CA ALA A 15 8.09 -5.37 8.09
C ALA A 15 8.10 -6.20 9.39
N ARG A 16 6.99 -6.87 9.71
CA ARG A 16 6.86 -7.73 10.90
C ARG A 16 7.15 -9.21 10.61
N ARG A 17 7.48 -9.56 9.36
CA ARG A 17 7.73 -10.95 8.95
C ARG A 17 9.09 -11.03 8.27
N PRO A 18 10.11 -11.62 8.92
CA PRO A 18 11.42 -11.78 8.29
C PRO A 18 11.28 -12.52 6.95
N LEU A 19 12.16 -12.17 6.01
CA LEU A 19 12.24 -12.83 4.71
C LEU A 19 12.79 -14.24 4.91
N ARG A 20 12.10 -15.26 4.40
CA ARG A 20 12.56 -16.64 4.46
C ARG A 20 13.52 -16.91 3.29
N ALA A 21 14.33 -17.95 3.43
CA ALA A 21 15.20 -18.41 2.36
C ALA A 21 14.37 -18.70 1.09
N GLY A 22 14.81 -18.16 -0.05
CA GLY A 22 14.11 -18.29 -1.34
C GLY A 22 13.01 -17.25 -1.60
N GLU A 23 12.60 -16.47 -0.60
CA GLU A 23 11.69 -15.34 -0.83
C GLU A 23 12.46 -14.10 -1.30
N LYS A 24 11.85 -13.32 -2.21
CA LYS A 24 12.37 -12.01 -2.62
C LYS A 24 11.57 -10.89 -1.96
N LEU A 25 12.28 -9.88 -1.46
CA LEU A 25 11.64 -8.70 -0.86
C LEU A 25 10.77 -7.95 -1.89
N GLU A 26 11.23 -7.87 -3.13
CA GLU A 26 10.52 -7.20 -4.22
C GLU A 26 9.13 -7.82 -4.45
N ASP A 27 9.04 -9.15 -4.57
CA ASP A 27 7.77 -9.85 -4.80
C ASP A 27 6.77 -9.62 -3.65
N ARG A 28 7.29 -9.57 -2.42
CA ARG A 28 6.49 -9.23 -1.23
C ARG A 28 5.98 -7.80 -1.26
N VAL A 29 6.83 -6.85 -1.63
CA VAL A 29 6.45 -5.43 -1.75
C VAL A 29 5.42 -5.26 -2.87
N ARG A 30 5.63 -5.90 -4.04
CA ARG A 30 4.67 -5.89 -5.16
C ARG A 30 3.30 -6.44 -4.73
N THR A 31 3.29 -7.58 -4.03
CA THR A 31 2.05 -8.19 -3.52
C THR A 31 1.35 -7.28 -2.51
N GLN A 32 2.11 -6.64 -1.61
CA GLN A 32 1.55 -5.72 -0.62
C GLN A 32 0.98 -4.46 -1.25
N LEU A 33 1.64 -3.90 -2.27
CA LEU A 33 1.13 -2.75 -3.01
C LEU A 33 -0.14 -3.10 -3.81
N ALA A 34 -0.21 -4.30 -4.38
CA ALA A 34 -1.41 -4.80 -5.05
C ALA A 34 -2.59 -4.96 -4.07
N ASP A 35 -2.36 -5.51 -2.87
CA ASP A 35 -3.38 -5.61 -1.82
C ASP A 35 -3.89 -4.23 -1.37
N ILE A 36 -2.99 -3.26 -1.21
CA ILE A 36 -3.35 -1.87 -0.92
C ILE A 36 -4.22 -1.30 -2.06
N GLY A 37 -3.82 -1.49 -3.32
CA GLY A 37 -4.55 -1.02 -4.49
C GLY A 37 -5.96 -1.61 -4.62
N ASN A 38 -6.14 -2.88 -4.24
CA ASN A 38 -7.44 -3.56 -4.21
C ASN A 38 -8.39 -3.06 -3.11
N ARG A 39 -7.93 -2.17 -2.22
CA ARG A 39 -8.70 -1.64 -1.09
C ARG A 39 -8.98 -0.15 -1.30
N PRO A 40 -9.99 0.22 -2.11
CA PRO A 40 -10.24 1.61 -2.48
C PRO A 40 -10.48 2.53 -1.28
N ALA A 41 -11.12 2.05 -0.20
CA ALA A 41 -11.30 2.82 1.03
C ALA A 41 -9.98 3.14 1.75
N LEU A 42 -9.01 2.21 1.72
CA LEU A 42 -7.68 2.41 2.30
C LEU A 42 -6.86 3.38 1.43
N VAL A 43 -6.90 3.19 0.11
CA VAL A 43 -6.29 4.14 -0.83
C VAL A 43 -6.86 5.54 -0.58
N ARG A 44 -8.18 5.69 -0.52
CA ARG A 44 -8.88 6.94 -0.17
C ARG A 44 -8.41 7.57 1.15
N SER A 45 -8.14 6.74 2.16
CA SER A 45 -7.65 7.22 3.45
C SER A 45 -6.28 7.91 3.37
N PHE A 46 -5.42 7.53 2.42
CA PHE A 46 -4.10 8.16 2.23
C PHE A 46 -4.19 9.54 1.58
N PHE A 47 -5.27 9.85 0.86
CA PHE A 47 -5.44 11.13 0.19
C PHE A 47 -6.65 11.89 0.73
N LYS A 48 -7.01 11.71 2.01
CA LYS A 48 -8.05 12.49 2.72
C LYS A 48 -7.69 13.98 2.77
N HIS A 49 -7.76 14.62 1.60
CA HIS A 49 -7.80 16.04 1.36
C HIS A 49 -9.11 16.27 0.59
N PRO A 50 -9.90 17.28 0.94
CA PRO A 50 -11.22 17.53 0.34
C PRO A 50 -11.20 17.71 -1.19
N ASP A 51 -10.03 17.90 -1.80
CA ASP A 51 -9.87 18.30 -3.20
C ASP A 51 -9.35 17.19 -4.15
N VAL A 52 -9.22 15.94 -3.68
CA VAL A 52 -8.73 14.83 -4.53
C VAL A 52 -9.90 14.05 -5.12
N ALA A 53 -10.20 14.28 -6.40
CA ALA A 53 -11.14 13.46 -7.17
C ALA A 53 -10.46 12.17 -7.66
N TYR A 54 -11.10 11.02 -7.42
CA TYR A 54 -10.62 9.73 -7.92
C TYR A 54 -11.16 9.48 -9.33
N ILE A 55 -10.28 9.08 -10.25
CA ILE A 55 -10.66 8.74 -11.64
C ILE A 55 -11.69 7.59 -11.70
N ALA A 56 -11.74 6.73 -10.67
CA ALA A 56 -12.70 5.63 -10.56
C ALA A 56 -14.08 6.05 -9.98
N ASP A 57 -14.26 7.31 -9.57
CA ASP A 57 -15.57 7.88 -9.18
C ASP A 57 -16.27 8.59 -10.37
N LEU A 58 -15.64 8.59 -11.55
CA LEU A 58 -16.21 9.05 -12.84
C LEU A 58 -16.81 7.89 -13.64
#